data_AF-A0A1H9H3M6-F1
#
_entry.id   AF-A0A1H9H3M6-F1
#
_cell.length_a   1.000
_cell.length_b   1.000
_cell.length_c   1.000
_cell.angle_alpha   90.00
_cell.angle_beta   90.00
_cell.angle_gamma   90.00
#
_symmetry.space_group_name_H-M   'P 1'
#
loop_
_entity.id
_entity.type
_entity.pdbx_description
1 polymer ?
#
loop_
_entity_poly.entity_id
_entity_poly.type
_entity_poly.pdbx_seq_one_letter_code
_entity_poly.pdbx_strand_id
1 'polypeptide(L)'
;MSASSASRSPHGFAVVRGRGYRPEQVDRFTSGLYGDLEEARERLTRLGVLAGELEAEADRLRGVVAALPPQTFEALGERALLILSEAEAEAGELRARAREESRRVLERAQEEGRARREAAHDGAARVRAEADAEAEALLGRARERAGELRAEARAEADELRGAGERELREMAERCEALLLAQERKQSEQAEERDRELAGRESAVAERVAELSARGEAVLERARREAAGAEEDARRLQAEAEERAAELLARARLRQERVERETERIVRAHEQRREAVRQHMAHVRASLAAITGRGPGGVDAPDGADGADGAEGMSGRGGADGPGGTGGATVPGQGAPPE
;
A
#
# COMPACT_ATOMS: atom_id res chain seq x y z
N MET A 1 3.63 -53.05 -54.70
CA MET A 1 2.17 -52.94 -54.50
C MET A 1 1.84 -53.38 -53.10
N SER A 2 1.37 -52.49 -52.21
CA SER A 2 1.09 -52.84 -50.81
C SER A 2 -0.40 -53.14 -50.64
N ALA A 3 -0.72 -54.41 -50.37
CA ALA A 3 -2.09 -54.81 -50.07
C ALA A 3 -2.52 -54.25 -48.70
N SER A 4 -3.38 -53.22 -48.70
CA SER A 4 -3.91 -52.65 -47.47
C SER A 4 -4.93 -53.63 -46.87
N SER A 5 -4.52 -54.37 -45.85
CA SER A 5 -5.39 -55.32 -45.15
C SER A 5 -6.43 -54.58 -44.31
N ALA A 6 -7.59 -54.30 -44.91
CA ALA A 6 -8.74 -53.76 -44.21
C ALA A 6 -9.42 -54.86 -43.39
N SER A 7 -9.54 -54.66 -42.08
CA SER A 7 -10.31 -55.56 -41.22
C SER A 7 -11.78 -55.56 -41.65
N ARG A 8 -12.24 -56.72 -42.13
CA ARG A 8 -13.66 -56.96 -42.39
C ARG A 8 -14.33 -57.36 -41.09
N SER A 9 -15.55 -56.87 -40.84
CA SER A 9 -16.35 -57.36 -39.71
C SER A 9 -16.84 -58.81 -39.99
N PRO A 10 -17.38 -59.52 -38.98
CA PRO A 10 -17.99 -60.84 -39.17
C PRO A 10 -19.10 -60.87 -40.23
N HIS A 11 -19.67 -59.70 -40.56
CA HIS A 11 -20.73 -59.52 -41.56
C HIS A 11 -20.20 -59.02 -42.92
N GLY A 12 -18.88 -59.07 -43.16
CA GLY A 12 -18.25 -58.79 -44.45
C GLY A 12 -18.03 -57.32 -44.81
N PHE A 13 -18.57 -56.37 -44.04
CA PHE A 13 -18.37 -54.93 -44.24
C PHE A 13 -16.90 -54.53 -44.04
N ALA A 14 -16.41 -53.61 -44.87
CA ALA A 14 -15.04 -53.10 -44.80
C ALA A 14 -14.99 -51.84 -43.90
N VAL A 15 -14.38 -51.97 -42.73
CA VAL A 15 -14.22 -50.87 -41.79
C VAL A 15 -13.19 -49.86 -42.32
N VAL A 16 -13.53 -48.57 -42.32
CA VAL A 16 -12.60 -47.51 -42.72
C VAL A 16 -11.64 -47.19 -41.55
N ARG A 17 -10.44 -46.67 -41.84
CA ARG A 17 -9.54 -46.06 -40.85
C ARG A 17 -10.20 -44.81 -40.22
N GLY A 18 -11.12 -45.07 -39.28
CA GLY A 18 -12.05 -44.07 -38.74
C GLY A 18 -13.28 -44.67 -38.04
N ARG A 19 -13.21 -45.92 -37.54
CA ARG A 19 -14.24 -46.57 -36.69
C ARG A 19 -15.69 -46.46 -37.19
N GLY A 20 -15.89 -46.57 -38.50
CA GLY A 20 -17.21 -46.54 -39.12
C GLY A 20 -17.35 -47.62 -40.20
N TYR A 21 -18.55 -48.18 -40.30
CA TYR A 21 -18.99 -48.86 -41.50
C TYR A 21 -19.08 -47.85 -42.65
N ARG A 22 -18.82 -48.30 -43.89
CA ARG A 22 -19.11 -47.49 -45.08
C ARG A 22 -20.64 -47.43 -45.27
N PRO A 23 -21.28 -46.24 -45.24
CA PRO A 23 -22.72 -46.13 -45.50
C PRO A 23 -23.08 -46.78 -46.83
N GLU A 24 -22.28 -46.53 -47.87
CA GLU A 24 -22.48 -47.05 -49.23
C GLU A 24 -22.20 -48.56 -49.36
N GLN A 25 -21.83 -49.26 -48.28
CA GLN A 25 -21.86 -50.72 -48.20
C GLN A 25 -23.09 -51.23 -47.43
N VAL A 26 -23.48 -50.55 -46.36
CA VAL A 26 -24.71 -50.85 -45.61
C VAL A 26 -25.93 -50.61 -46.50
N ASP A 27 -26.01 -49.45 -47.16
CA ASP A 27 -27.12 -49.04 -48.04
C ASP A 27 -27.31 -50.00 -49.22
N ARG A 28 -26.22 -50.55 -49.79
CA ARG A 28 -26.31 -51.57 -50.84
C ARG A 28 -26.75 -52.92 -50.31
N PHE A 29 -26.34 -53.29 -49.10
CA PHE A 29 -26.76 -54.54 -48.47
C PHE A 29 -28.23 -54.49 -48.06
N THR A 30 -28.70 -53.39 -47.47
CA THR A 30 -30.12 -53.19 -47.13
C THR A 30 -30.97 -53.07 -48.40
N SER A 31 -30.51 -52.36 -49.44
CA SER A 31 -31.21 -52.32 -50.74
C SER A 31 -31.34 -53.72 -51.36
N GLY A 32 -30.33 -54.58 -51.22
CA GLY A 32 -30.41 -55.98 -51.63
C GLY A 32 -31.52 -56.73 -50.87
N LEU A 33 -31.50 -56.67 -49.54
CA LEU A 33 -32.53 -57.31 -48.69
C LEU A 33 -33.95 -56.77 -48.94
N TYR A 34 -34.10 -55.49 -49.30
CA TYR A 34 -35.39 -54.94 -49.73
C TYR A 34 -35.79 -55.45 -51.12
N GLY A 35 -34.86 -55.63 -52.05
CA GLY A 35 -35.11 -56.30 -53.34
C GLY A 35 -35.59 -57.74 -53.17
N ASP A 36 -34.87 -58.53 -52.36
CA ASP A 36 -35.23 -59.92 -52.02
C ASP A 36 -36.63 -59.99 -51.38
N LEU A 37 -36.96 -59.02 -50.52
CA LEU A 37 -38.27 -58.91 -49.86
C LEU A 37 -39.39 -58.57 -50.85
N GLU A 38 -39.17 -57.66 -51.79
CA GLU A 38 -40.18 -57.34 -52.81
C GLU A 38 -40.35 -58.49 -53.82
N GLU A 39 -39.28 -59.19 -54.24
CA GLU A 39 -39.43 -60.39 -55.08
C GLU A 39 -40.25 -61.47 -54.36
N ALA A 40 -39.99 -61.69 -53.07
CA ALA A 40 -40.77 -62.61 -52.25
C ALA A 40 -42.24 -62.18 -52.10
N ARG A 41 -42.52 -60.88 -51.97
CA ARG A 41 -43.88 -60.30 -51.93
C ARG A 41 -44.59 -60.46 -53.26
N GLU A 42 -43.97 -60.12 -54.38
CA GLU A 42 -44.52 -60.35 -55.71
C GLU A 42 -44.82 -61.83 -55.94
N ARG A 43 -43.90 -62.72 -55.55
CA ARG A 43 -44.08 -64.18 -55.70
C ARG A 43 -45.26 -64.68 -54.87
N LEU A 44 -45.44 -64.17 -53.65
CA LEU A 44 -46.60 -64.48 -52.81
C LEU A 44 -47.90 -63.99 -53.46
N THR A 45 -47.92 -62.78 -54.02
CA THR A 45 -49.07 -62.25 -54.76
C THR A 45 -49.38 -63.08 -56.01
N ARG A 46 -48.38 -63.43 -56.82
CA ARG A 46 -48.53 -64.31 -57.99
C ARG A 46 -49.11 -65.68 -57.63
N LEU A 47 -48.63 -66.28 -56.54
CA LEU A 47 -49.16 -67.57 -56.04
C LEU A 47 -50.59 -67.43 -55.48
N GLY A 48 -50.93 -66.31 -54.84
CA GLY A 48 -52.28 -66.03 -54.36
C GLY A 48 -53.30 -65.89 -55.49
N VAL A 49 -52.93 -65.23 -56.60
CA VAL A 49 -53.77 -65.15 -57.81
C VAL A 49 -53.98 -66.54 -58.41
N LEU A 50 -52.90 -67.31 -58.62
CA LEU A 50 -52.99 -68.67 -59.16
C LEU A 50 -53.83 -69.60 -58.28
N ALA A 51 -53.76 -69.46 -56.95
CA ALA A 51 -54.62 -70.22 -56.04
C ALA A 51 -56.11 -69.90 -56.26
N GLY A 52 -56.46 -68.61 -56.37
CA GLY A 52 -57.84 -68.19 -56.66
C GLY A 52 -58.34 -68.63 -58.04
N GLU A 53 -57.48 -68.61 -59.06
CA GLU A 53 -57.79 -69.15 -60.40
C GLU A 53 -58.10 -70.66 -60.34
N LEU A 54 -57.27 -71.43 -59.62
CA LEU A 54 -57.47 -72.88 -59.44
C LEU A 54 -58.69 -73.22 -58.57
N GLU A 55 -59.01 -72.41 -57.56
CA GLU A 55 -60.22 -72.56 -56.74
C GLU A 55 -61.48 -72.30 -57.58
N ALA A 56 -61.51 -71.21 -58.37
CA ALA A 56 -62.61 -70.89 -59.27
C ALA A 56 -62.79 -71.94 -60.37
N GLU A 57 -61.70 -72.48 -60.93
CA GLU A 57 -61.76 -73.58 -61.90
C GLU A 57 -62.28 -74.86 -61.25
N ALA A 58 -61.86 -75.17 -60.03
CA ALA A 58 -62.38 -76.31 -59.27
C ALA A 58 -63.86 -76.16 -58.89
N ASP A 59 -64.34 -74.95 -58.62
CA ASP A 59 -65.77 -74.64 -58.42
C ASP A 59 -66.54 -74.83 -59.73
N ARG A 60 -66.03 -74.30 -60.85
CA ARG A 60 -66.63 -74.46 -62.20
C ARG A 60 -66.77 -75.95 -62.57
N LEU A 61 -65.71 -76.73 -62.37
CA LEU A 61 -65.72 -78.18 -62.63
C LEU A 61 -66.68 -78.93 -61.70
N ARG A 62 -66.76 -78.57 -60.41
CA ARG A 62 -67.76 -79.12 -59.49
C ARG A 62 -69.19 -78.79 -59.91
N GLY A 63 -69.45 -77.56 -60.40
CA GLY A 63 -70.73 -77.15 -60.97
C GLY A 63 -71.12 -77.94 -62.22
N VAL A 64 -70.18 -78.18 -63.14
CA VAL A 64 -70.39 -79.02 -64.32
C VAL A 64 -70.73 -80.47 -63.93
N VAL A 65 -70.00 -81.06 -62.97
CA VAL A 65 -70.27 -82.42 -62.49
C VAL A 65 -71.63 -82.50 -61.78
N ALA A 66 -72.00 -81.51 -60.97
CA ALA A 66 -73.29 -81.47 -60.28
C ALA A 66 -74.50 -81.23 -61.22
N ALA A 67 -74.26 -80.74 -62.44
CA ALA A 67 -75.30 -80.56 -63.47
C ALA A 67 -75.52 -81.81 -64.34
N LEU A 68 -74.67 -82.83 -64.23
CA LEU A 68 -74.89 -84.13 -64.87
C LEU A 68 -75.92 -84.94 -64.06
N PRO A 69 -76.77 -85.76 -64.70
CA PRO A 69 -77.61 -86.72 -63.99
C PRO A 69 -76.72 -87.72 -63.22
N PRO A 70 -77.20 -88.30 -62.10
CA PRO A 70 -76.45 -89.30 -61.35
C PRO A 70 -76.22 -90.55 -62.21
N GLN A 71 -74.98 -90.71 -62.70
CA GLN A 71 -74.59 -91.83 -63.55
C GLN A 71 -74.39 -93.08 -62.69
N THR A 72 -75.48 -93.80 -62.38
CA THR A 72 -75.38 -95.03 -61.56
C THR A 72 -74.80 -96.21 -62.34
N PHE A 73 -74.74 -96.14 -63.68
CA PHE A 73 -74.19 -97.18 -64.58
C PHE A 73 -74.81 -98.60 -64.46
N GLU A 74 -75.87 -98.78 -63.68
CA GLU A 74 -76.55 -100.07 -63.45
C GLU A 74 -76.91 -100.84 -64.74
N ALA A 75 -77.31 -100.10 -65.79
CA ALA A 75 -77.65 -100.66 -67.11
C ALA A 75 -76.47 -101.31 -67.86
N LEU A 76 -75.23 -101.14 -67.39
CA LEU A 76 -74.02 -101.79 -67.90
C LEU A 76 -73.63 -103.05 -67.08
N GLY A 77 -74.37 -103.37 -66.02
CA GLY A 77 -74.20 -104.56 -65.20
C GLY A 77 -73.18 -104.44 -64.06
N GLU A 78 -73.17 -105.46 -63.21
CA GLU A 78 -72.41 -105.54 -61.95
C GLU A 78 -70.92 -105.15 -62.07
N ARG A 79 -70.26 -105.54 -63.17
CA ARG A 79 -68.85 -105.21 -63.40
C ARG A 79 -68.60 -103.71 -63.58
N ALA A 80 -69.56 -102.95 -64.12
CA ALA A 80 -69.46 -101.49 -64.23
C ALA A 80 -69.63 -100.81 -62.86
N LEU A 81 -70.52 -101.34 -62.01
CA LEU A 81 -70.70 -100.88 -60.63
C LEU A 81 -69.44 -101.11 -59.78
N LEU A 82 -68.79 -102.27 -59.93
CA LEU A 82 -67.53 -102.55 -59.25
C LEU A 82 -66.45 -101.53 -59.64
N ILE A 83 -66.23 -101.30 -60.94
CA ILE A 83 -65.24 -100.34 -61.45
C ILE A 83 -65.54 -98.91 -60.96
N LEU A 84 -66.83 -98.52 -60.89
CA LEU A 84 -67.22 -97.23 -60.29
C LEU A 84 -66.80 -97.15 -58.82
N SER A 85 -67.12 -98.17 -58.03
CA SER A 85 -66.80 -98.19 -56.59
C SER A 85 -65.29 -98.21 -56.30
N GLU A 86 -64.50 -98.90 -57.14
CA GLU A 86 -63.04 -98.89 -57.08
C GLU A 86 -62.48 -97.50 -57.40
N ALA A 87 -63.00 -96.84 -58.45
CA ALA A 87 -62.59 -95.49 -58.84
C ALA A 87 -63.00 -94.42 -57.81
N GLU A 88 -64.17 -94.56 -57.17
CA GLU A 88 -64.60 -93.66 -56.08
C GLU A 88 -63.74 -93.84 -54.82
N ALA A 89 -63.37 -95.08 -54.49
CA ALA A 89 -62.44 -95.39 -53.39
C ALA A 89 -61.04 -94.82 -53.66
N GLU A 90 -60.48 -95.04 -54.85
CA GLU A 90 -59.18 -94.49 -55.25
C GLU A 90 -59.20 -92.95 -55.26
N ALA A 91 -60.25 -92.32 -55.80
CA ALA A 91 -60.42 -90.87 -55.74
C ALA A 91 -60.56 -90.35 -54.29
N GLY A 92 -61.16 -91.13 -53.39
CA GLY A 92 -61.19 -90.86 -51.95
C GLY A 92 -59.79 -90.88 -51.33
N GLU A 93 -59.02 -91.94 -51.58
CA GLU A 93 -57.64 -92.08 -51.11
C GLU A 93 -56.72 -90.99 -51.66
N LEU A 94 -56.77 -90.69 -52.96
CA LEU A 94 -55.96 -89.64 -53.58
C LEU A 94 -56.25 -88.27 -52.95
N ARG A 95 -57.52 -87.94 -52.69
CA ARG A 95 -57.91 -86.71 -51.97
C ARG A 95 -57.41 -86.71 -50.52
N ALA A 96 -57.40 -87.85 -49.83
CA ALA A 96 -56.89 -87.96 -48.47
C ALA A 96 -55.36 -87.74 -48.43
N ARG A 97 -54.62 -88.46 -49.28
CA ARG A 97 -53.16 -88.35 -49.42
C ARG A 97 -52.74 -86.92 -49.79
N ALA A 98 -53.37 -86.30 -50.78
CA ALA A 98 -53.07 -84.92 -51.19
C ALA A 98 -53.35 -83.89 -50.08
N ARG A 99 -54.41 -84.08 -49.26
CA ARG A 99 -54.69 -83.25 -48.08
C ARG A 99 -53.65 -83.42 -46.98
N GLU A 100 -53.16 -84.63 -46.76
CA GLU A 100 -52.11 -84.89 -45.78
C GLU A 100 -50.76 -84.31 -46.22
N GLU A 101 -50.38 -84.50 -47.48
CA GLU A 101 -49.17 -83.90 -48.06
C GLU A 101 -49.21 -82.37 -48.01
N SER A 102 -50.34 -81.75 -48.36
CA SER A 102 -50.54 -80.29 -48.23
C SER A 102 -50.34 -79.81 -46.79
N ARG A 103 -50.83 -80.55 -45.79
CA ARG A 103 -50.63 -80.23 -44.37
C ARG A 103 -49.17 -80.32 -43.97
N ARG A 104 -48.50 -81.43 -44.29
CA ARG A 104 -47.07 -81.63 -43.99
C ARG A 104 -46.17 -80.54 -44.61
N VAL A 105 -46.49 -80.08 -45.82
CA VAL A 105 -45.79 -78.98 -46.48
C VAL A 105 -46.04 -77.64 -45.77
N LEU A 106 -47.28 -77.35 -45.37
CA LEU A 106 -47.63 -76.12 -44.63
C LEU A 106 -47.02 -76.09 -43.22
N GLU A 107 -47.06 -77.21 -42.50
CA GLU A 107 -46.48 -77.37 -41.16
C GLU A 107 -44.97 -77.13 -41.21
N ARG A 108 -44.26 -77.83 -42.12
CA ARG A 108 -42.83 -77.63 -42.35
C ARG A 108 -42.49 -76.18 -42.74
N ALA A 109 -43.27 -75.57 -43.63
CA ALA A 109 -43.04 -74.18 -44.03
C ALA A 109 -43.22 -73.20 -42.86
N GLN A 110 -44.16 -73.46 -41.95
CA GLN A 110 -44.33 -72.69 -40.72
C GLN A 110 -43.18 -72.91 -39.73
N GLU A 111 -42.70 -74.13 -39.55
CA GLU A 111 -41.56 -74.46 -38.68
C GLU A 111 -40.27 -73.79 -39.16
N GLU A 112 -39.90 -73.97 -40.44
CA GLU A 112 -38.75 -73.28 -41.02
C GLU A 112 -38.93 -71.75 -40.96
N GLY A 113 -40.17 -71.25 -41.11
CA GLY A 113 -40.52 -69.83 -40.97
C GLY A 113 -40.50 -69.28 -39.54
N ARG A 114 -40.58 -70.14 -38.50
CA ARG A 114 -40.36 -69.78 -37.09
C ARG A 114 -38.86 -69.76 -36.80
N ALA A 115 -38.16 -70.86 -37.10
CA ALA A 115 -36.73 -71.00 -36.89
C ALA A 115 -35.90 -69.90 -37.57
N ARG A 116 -36.25 -69.49 -38.81
CA ARG A 116 -35.59 -68.36 -39.50
C ARG A 116 -35.78 -67.02 -38.77
N ARG A 117 -36.96 -66.77 -38.18
CA ARG A 117 -37.24 -65.53 -37.43
C ARG A 117 -36.56 -65.52 -36.06
N GLU A 118 -36.55 -66.65 -35.37
CA GLU A 118 -35.85 -66.84 -34.08
C GLU A 118 -34.33 -66.65 -34.27
N ALA A 119 -33.73 -67.31 -35.27
CA ALA A 119 -32.31 -67.13 -35.59
C ALA A 119 -31.95 -65.68 -35.98
N ALA A 120 -32.82 -64.99 -36.73
CA ALA A 120 -32.63 -63.58 -37.07
C ALA A 120 -32.77 -62.65 -35.84
N HIS A 121 -33.73 -62.93 -34.95
CA HIS A 121 -33.90 -62.19 -33.70
C HIS A 121 -32.68 -62.35 -32.78
N ASP A 122 -32.22 -63.58 -32.58
CA ASP A 122 -31.06 -63.89 -31.74
C ASP A 122 -29.76 -63.32 -32.31
N GLY A 123 -29.57 -63.38 -33.63
CA GLY A 123 -28.45 -62.71 -34.31
C GLY A 123 -28.48 -61.20 -34.07
N ALA A 124 -29.63 -60.56 -34.24
CA ALA A 124 -29.79 -59.13 -34.00
C ALA A 124 -29.64 -58.77 -32.50
N ALA A 125 -30.02 -59.65 -31.57
CA ALA A 125 -29.84 -59.46 -30.14
C ALA A 125 -28.36 -59.52 -29.73
N ARG A 126 -27.59 -60.47 -30.28
CA ARG A 126 -26.14 -60.59 -30.06
C ARG A 126 -25.40 -59.36 -30.59
N VAL A 127 -25.67 -58.96 -31.83
CA VAL A 127 -25.05 -57.76 -32.44
C VAL A 127 -25.35 -56.48 -31.64
N ARG A 128 -26.54 -56.34 -31.05
CA ARG A 128 -26.83 -55.24 -30.12
C ARG A 128 -25.99 -55.33 -28.85
N ALA A 129 -26.02 -56.47 -28.15
CA ALA A 129 -25.27 -56.66 -26.90
C ALA A 129 -23.76 -56.50 -27.07
N GLU A 130 -23.20 -56.94 -28.20
CA GLU A 130 -21.79 -56.73 -28.57
C GLU A 130 -21.49 -55.23 -28.80
N ALA A 131 -22.34 -54.50 -29.53
CA ALA A 131 -22.18 -53.07 -29.76
C ALA A 131 -22.35 -52.22 -28.49
N ASP A 132 -23.31 -52.58 -27.62
CA ASP A 132 -23.54 -51.94 -26.33
C ASP A 132 -22.31 -52.14 -25.41
N ALA A 133 -21.77 -53.37 -25.34
CA ALA A 133 -20.55 -53.66 -24.58
C ALA A 133 -19.31 -52.93 -25.14
N GLU A 134 -19.15 -52.82 -26.45
CA GLU A 134 -18.08 -52.01 -27.06
C GLU A 134 -18.23 -50.52 -26.72
N ALA A 135 -19.46 -49.99 -26.72
CA ALA A 135 -19.76 -48.61 -26.37
C ALA A 135 -19.48 -48.32 -24.90
N GLU A 136 -19.91 -49.19 -23.98
CA GLU A 136 -19.59 -49.08 -22.55
C GLU A 136 -18.08 -49.16 -22.30
N ALA A 137 -17.37 -50.11 -22.93
CA ALA A 137 -15.93 -50.23 -22.82
C ALA A 137 -15.18 -49.03 -23.43
N LEU A 138 -15.73 -48.37 -24.44
CA LEU A 138 -15.18 -47.11 -24.98
C LEU A 138 -15.43 -45.92 -24.03
N LEU A 139 -16.62 -45.82 -23.45
CA LEU A 139 -16.97 -44.79 -22.47
C LEU A 139 -16.20 -44.94 -21.16
N GLY A 140 -15.92 -46.17 -20.71
CA GLY A 140 -15.04 -46.47 -19.58
C GLY A 140 -13.65 -45.89 -19.80
N ARG A 141 -12.95 -46.31 -20.86
CA ARG A 141 -11.63 -45.80 -21.24
C ARG A 141 -11.58 -44.28 -21.44
N ALA A 142 -12.65 -43.68 -21.98
CA ALA A 142 -12.75 -42.23 -22.11
C ALA A 142 -12.88 -41.51 -20.76
N ARG A 143 -13.63 -42.08 -19.80
CA ARG A 143 -13.76 -41.57 -18.43
C ARG A 143 -12.46 -41.76 -17.63
N GLU A 144 -11.80 -42.90 -17.78
CA GLU A 144 -10.48 -43.20 -17.20
C GLU A 144 -9.44 -42.18 -17.65
N ARG A 145 -9.23 -42.02 -18.98
CA ARG A 145 -8.25 -41.04 -19.49
C ARG A 145 -8.61 -39.59 -19.14
N ALA A 146 -9.90 -39.25 -19.07
CA ALA A 146 -10.33 -37.93 -18.57
C ALA A 146 -10.12 -37.76 -17.05
N GLY A 147 -10.08 -38.84 -16.28
CA GLY A 147 -9.69 -38.86 -14.88
C GLY A 147 -8.18 -38.66 -14.70
N GLU A 148 -7.37 -39.41 -15.46
CA GLU A 148 -5.91 -39.27 -15.52
C GLU A 148 -5.49 -37.84 -15.84
N LEU A 149 -5.97 -37.27 -16.96
CA LEU A 149 -5.68 -35.89 -17.38
C LEU A 149 -6.06 -34.85 -16.32
N ARG A 150 -7.11 -35.10 -15.52
CA ARG A 150 -7.52 -34.22 -14.41
C ARG A 150 -6.68 -34.40 -13.15
N ALA A 151 -6.09 -35.58 -12.94
CA ALA A 151 -5.13 -35.81 -11.87
C ALA A 151 -3.76 -35.21 -12.21
N GLU A 152 -3.27 -35.46 -13.44
CA GLU A 152 -2.08 -34.85 -14.04
C GLU A 152 -2.10 -33.31 -13.89
N ALA A 153 -3.13 -32.65 -14.42
CA ALA A 153 -3.25 -31.19 -14.38
C ALA A 153 -3.48 -30.61 -12.96
N ARG A 154 -3.98 -31.40 -12.00
CA ARG A 154 -4.09 -30.98 -10.59
C ARG A 154 -2.74 -31.04 -9.89
N ALA A 155 -1.99 -32.13 -10.09
CA ALA A 155 -0.65 -32.28 -9.52
C ALA A 155 0.28 -31.15 -10.01
N GLU A 156 0.25 -30.84 -11.32
CA GLU A 156 0.98 -29.70 -11.89
C GLU A 156 0.55 -28.36 -11.26
N ALA A 157 -0.75 -28.10 -11.15
CA ALA A 157 -1.26 -26.86 -10.56
C ALA A 157 -0.97 -26.72 -9.05
N ASP A 158 -0.85 -27.83 -8.33
CA ASP A 158 -0.48 -27.87 -6.91
C ASP A 158 1.05 -27.72 -6.72
N GLU A 159 1.86 -28.32 -7.61
CA GLU A 159 3.32 -28.15 -7.64
C GLU A 159 3.71 -26.70 -7.96
N LEU A 160 3.11 -26.10 -9.01
CA LEU A 160 3.34 -24.70 -9.39
C LEU A 160 2.95 -23.73 -8.28
N ARG A 161 1.83 -23.97 -7.60
CA ARG A 161 1.41 -23.17 -6.44
C ARG A 161 2.40 -23.31 -5.29
N GLY A 162 2.78 -24.55 -4.96
CA GLY A 162 3.78 -24.82 -3.93
C GLY A 162 5.16 -24.24 -4.25
N ALA A 163 5.51 -24.09 -5.54
CA ALA A 163 6.73 -23.41 -5.98
C ALA A 163 6.64 -21.90 -5.75
N GLY A 164 5.58 -21.24 -6.22
CA GLY A 164 5.35 -19.82 -5.96
C GLY A 164 5.26 -19.49 -4.47
N GLU A 165 4.63 -20.35 -3.67
CA GLU A 165 4.59 -20.23 -2.20
C GLU A 165 5.96 -20.41 -1.53
N ARG A 166 6.92 -21.11 -2.14
CA ARG A 166 8.32 -21.18 -1.66
C ARG A 166 9.07 -19.91 -2.05
N GLU A 167 9.01 -19.49 -3.31
CA GLU A 167 9.67 -18.27 -3.80
C GLU A 167 9.19 -17.03 -3.04
N LEU A 168 7.88 -16.86 -2.82
CA LEU A 168 7.33 -15.72 -2.07
C LEU A 168 7.80 -15.68 -0.62
N ARG A 169 7.99 -16.83 0.04
CA ARG A 169 8.57 -16.89 1.39
C ARG A 169 10.04 -16.53 1.40
N GLU A 170 10.82 -17.08 0.48
CA GLU A 170 12.25 -16.76 0.35
C GLU A 170 12.47 -15.26 0.03
N MET A 171 11.59 -14.65 -0.78
CA MET A 171 11.60 -13.21 -1.03
C MET A 171 11.21 -12.41 0.23
N ALA A 172 10.23 -12.86 1.01
CA ALA A 172 9.84 -12.20 2.27
C ALA A 172 10.98 -12.25 3.31
N GLU A 173 11.58 -13.43 3.52
CA GLU A 173 12.74 -13.64 4.38
C GLU A 173 13.95 -12.77 3.95
N ARG A 174 14.22 -12.68 2.64
CA ARG A 174 15.26 -11.78 2.09
C ARG A 174 14.94 -10.30 2.29
N CYS A 175 13.67 -9.89 2.16
CA CYS A 175 13.25 -8.51 2.43
C CYS A 175 13.36 -8.16 3.93
N GLU A 176 12.94 -9.05 4.82
CA GLU A 176 13.08 -8.87 6.28
C GLU A 176 14.56 -8.75 6.69
N ALA A 177 15.43 -9.62 6.16
CA ALA A 177 16.86 -9.56 6.41
C ALA A 177 17.49 -8.24 5.91
N LEU A 178 17.03 -7.70 4.77
CA LEU A 178 17.48 -6.40 4.25
C LEU A 178 16.98 -5.22 5.09
N LEU A 179 15.75 -5.27 5.60
CA LEU A 179 15.21 -4.27 6.53
C LEU A 179 16.01 -4.25 7.84
N LEU A 180 16.19 -5.41 8.48
CA LEU A 180 16.97 -5.54 9.71
C LEU A 180 18.44 -5.10 9.54
N ALA A 181 19.03 -5.33 8.37
CA ALA A 181 20.38 -4.84 8.06
C ALA A 181 20.42 -3.31 7.89
N GLN A 182 19.40 -2.73 7.27
CA GLN A 182 19.28 -1.28 7.09
C GLN A 182 18.99 -0.56 8.42
N GLU A 183 18.15 -1.13 9.29
CA GLU A 183 17.88 -0.63 10.64
C GLU A 183 19.15 -0.60 11.49
N ARG A 184 19.92 -1.70 11.52
CA ARG A 184 21.21 -1.77 12.23
C ARG A 184 22.20 -0.71 11.75
N LYS A 185 22.32 -0.57 10.42
CA LYS A 185 23.16 0.46 9.82
C LYS A 185 22.72 1.87 10.20
N GLN A 186 21.41 2.12 10.31
CA GLN A 186 20.88 3.40 10.76
C GLN A 186 21.17 3.64 12.25
N SER A 187 21.05 2.64 13.12
CA SER A 187 21.44 2.79 14.54
C SER A 187 22.94 3.00 14.72
N GLU A 188 23.78 2.26 13.98
CA GLU A 188 25.25 2.44 14.00
C GLU A 188 25.66 3.86 13.57
N GLN A 189 24.99 4.40 12.54
CA GLN A 189 25.20 5.78 12.08
C GLN A 189 24.64 6.84 13.03
N ALA A 190 23.51 6.57 13.70
CA ALA A 190 22.96 7.45 14.73
C ALA A 190 23.92 7.54 15.93
N GLU A 191 24.35 6.40 16.48
CA GLU A 191 25.33 6.38 17.56
C GLU A 191 26.66 7.06 17.18
N GLU A 192 27.11 6.92 15.93
CA GLU A 192 28.31 7.63 15.45
C GLU A 192 28.11 9.15 15.48
N ARG A 193 26.95 9.64 15.00
CA ARG A 193 26.60 11.07 15.04
C ARG A 193 26.43 11.57 16.47
N ASP A 194 25.82 10.79 17.36
CA ASP A 194 25.66 11.14 18.78
C ASP A 194 27.02 11.21 19.49
N ARG A 195 27.94 10.27 19.19
CA ARG A 195 29.34 10.30 19.65
C ARG A 195 30.10 11.52 19.11
N GLU A 196 29.92 11.88 17.85
CA GLU A 196 30.48 13.12 17.27
C GLU A 196 29.92 14.38 17.95
N LEU A 197 28.61 14.43 18.20
CA LEU A 197 27.93 15.57 18.82
C LEU A 197 28.39 15.76 20.26
N ALA A 198 28.37 14.70 21.09
CA ALA A 198 28.85 14.75 22.46
C ALA A 198 30.32 15.18 22.56
N GLY A 199 31.17 14.75 21.62
CA GLY A 199 32.55 15.21 21.52
C GLY A 199 32.68 16.71 21.22
N ARG A 200 31.84 17.24 20.32
CA ARG A 200 31.78 18.69 20.01
C ARG A 200 31.22 19.49 21.19
N GLU A 201 30.20 18.98 21.87
CA GLU A 201 29.63 19.60 23.07
C GLU A 201 30.63 19.67 24.21
N SER A 202 31.42 18.61 24.47
CA SER A 202 32.52 18.63 25.44
C SER A 202 33.56 19.69 25.07
N ALA A 203 34.01 19.73 23.82
CA ALA A 203 35.00 20.72 23.37
C ALA A 203 34.48 22.18 23.47
N VAL A 204 33.18 22.40 23.22
CA VAL A 204 32.54 23.71 23.43
C VAL A 204 32.43 24.04 24.92
N ALA A 205 32.05 23.09 25.77
CA ALA A 205 31.97 23.29 27.22
C ALA A 205 33.34 23.60 27.84
N GLU A 206 34.39 22.86 27.45
CA GLU A 206 35.78 23.14 27.82
C GLU A 206 36.21 24.54 27.38
N ARG A 207 35.91 24.93 26.14
CA ARG A 207 36.26 26.26 25.61
C ARG A 207 35.49 27.39 26.32
N VAL A 208 34.22 27.16 26.68
CA VAL A 208 33.44 28.11 27.48
C VAL A 208 34.02 28.23 28.88
N ALA A 209 34.39 27.12 29.54
CA ALA A 209 35.03 27.14 30.85
C ALA A 209 36.40 27.86 30.83
N GLU A 210 37.23 27.61 29.80
CA GLU A 210 38.51 28.31 29.57
C GLU A 210 38.32 29.82 29.42
N LEU A 211 37.32 30.25 28.62
CA LEU A 211 37.04 31.66 28.38
C LEU A 211 36.43 32.35 29.61
N SER A 212 35.53 31.67 30.34
CA SER A 212 34.97 32.17 31.60
C SER A 212 36.06 32.34 32.66
N ALA A 213 36.90 31.34 32.89
CA ALA A 213 38.00 31.42 33.85
C ALA A 213 39.02 32.53 33.50
N ARG A 214 39.26 32.78 32.21
CA ARG A 214 40.05 33.93 31.74
C ARG A 214 39.35 35.26 32.00
N GLY A 215 38.05 35.34 31.74
CA GLY A 215 37.22 36.52 32.03
C GLY A 215 37.22 36.86 33.52
N GLU A 216 37.00 35.87 34.38
CA GLU A 216 37.08 35.99 35.84
C GLU A 216 38.47 36.44 36.30
N ALA A 217 39.55 35.85 35.78
CA ALA A 217 40.91 36.27 36.10
C ALA A 217 41.22 37.72 35.68
N VAL A 218 40.70 38.17 34.54
CA VAL A 218 40.82 39.57 34.09
C VAL A 218 39.97 40.51 34.96
N LEU A 219 38.76 40.11 35.34
CA LEU A 219 37.90 40.89 36.24
C LEU A 219 38.52 40.99 37.65
N GLU A 220 39.08 39.91 38.18
CA GLU A 220 39.80 39.91 39.46
C GLU A 220 41.07 40.75 39.43
N ARG A 221 41.81 40.73 38.31
CA ARG A 221 42.94 41.63 38.10
C ARG A 221 42.47 43.09 38.09
N ALA A 222 41.45 43.42 37.30
CA ALA A 222 40.92 44.77 37.20
C ALA A 222 40.35 45.29 38.53
N ARG A 223 39.72 44.43 39.33
CA ARG A 223 39.28 44.73 40.71
C ARG A 223 40.44 45.08 41.63
N ARG A 224 41.56 44.35 41.54
CA ARG A 224 42.77 44.63 42.34
C ARG A 224 43.48 45.90 41.90
N GLU A 225 43.57 46.13 40.60
CA GLU A 225 44.13 47.37 40.03
C GLU A 225 43.27 48.59 40.41
N ALA A 226 41.94 48.46 40.39
CA ALA A 226 41.01 49.50 40.85
C ALA A 226 41.10 49.74 42.37
N ALA A 227 41.15 48.68 43.19
CA ALA A 227 41.30 48.80 44.65
C ALA A 227 42.64 49.45 45.02
N GLY A 228 43.74 49.07 44.37
CA GLY A 228 45.05 49.72 44.54
C GLY A 228 45.02 51.19 44.12
N ALA A 229 44.34 51.53 43.02
CA ALA A 229 44.16 52.91 42.60
C ALA A 229 43.28 53.73 43.58
N GLU A 230 42.27 53.12 44.21
CA GLU A 230 41.52 53.75 45.31
C GLU A 230 42.38 53.97 46.55
N GLU A 231 43.22 53.00 46.94
CA GLU A 231 44.14 53.14 48.07
C GLU A 231 45.22 54.20 47.81
N ASP A 232 45.77 54.24 46.60
CA ASP A 232 46.68 55.29 46.13
C ASP A 232 46.00 56.68 46.13
N ALA A 233 44.77 56.78 45.63
CA ALA A 233 44.01 58.02 45.66
C ALA A 233 43.70 58.50 47.09
N ARG A 234 43.31 57.58 47.99
CA ARG A 234 43.10 57.88 49.42
C ARG A 234 44.39 58.33 50.11
N ARG A 235 45.54 57.70 49.79
CA ARG A 235 46.85 58.11 50.32
C ARG A 235 47.26 59.48 49.79
N LEU A 236 47.13 59.74 48.49
CA LEU A 236 47.44 61.04 47.89
C LEU A 236 46.52 62.15 48.43
N GLN A 237 45.24 61.85 48.69
CA GLN A 237 44.32 62.75 49.36
C GLN A 237 44.76 63.04 50.81
N ALA A 238 45.13 62.02 51.59
CA ALA A 238 45.62 62.19 52.95
C ALA A 238 46.94 62.99 52.99
N GLU A 239 47.89 62.72 52.08
CA GLU A 239 49.11 63.52 51.92
C GLU A 239 48.81 64.97 51.52
N ALA A 240 47.78 65.21 50.69
CA ALA A 240 47.36 66.54 50.30
C ALA A 240 46.69 67.29 51.46
N GLU A 241 45.88 66.62 52.27
CA GLU A 241 45.27 67.14 53.50
C GLU A 241 46.32 67.44 54.57
N GLU A 242 47.32 66.57 54.77
CA GLU A 242 48.46 66.82 55.66
C GLU A 242 49.29 68.02 55.20
N ARG A 243 49.64 68.09 53.90
CA ARG A 243 50.35 69.25 53.31
C ARG A 243 49.52 70.53 53.41
N ALA A 244 48.20 70.47 53.25
CA ALA A 244 47.31 71.60 53.43
C ALA A 244 47.26 72.04 54.90
N ALA A 245 47.20 71.10 55.85
CA ALA A 245 47.27 71.38 57.28
C ALA A 245 48.61 71.98 57.69
N GLU A 246 49.74 71.47 57.18
CA GLU A 246 51.07 72.07 57.34
C GLU A 246 51.11 73.50 56.79
N LEU A 247 50.63 73.72 55.56
CA LEU A 247 50.63 75.04 54.93
C LEU A 247 49.74 76.02 55.69
N LEU A 248 48.58 75.60 56.17
CA LEU A 248 47.71 76.40 57.03
C LEU A 248 48.33 76.67 58.41
N ALA A 249 49.05 75.73 59.01
CA ALA A 249 49.79 75.93 60.25
C ALA A 249 50.97 76.91 60.06
N ARG A 250 51.74 76.77 58.97
CA ARG A 250 52.80 77.71 58.59
C ARG A 250 52.23 79.10 58.26
N ALA A 251 51.07 79.17 57.61
CA ALA A 251 50.37 80.42 57.33
C ALA A 251 49.87 81.08 58.62
N ARG A 252 49.30 80.33 59.58
CA ARG A 252 48.93 80.83 60.92
C ARG A 252 50.14 81.33 61.70
N LEU A 253 51.25 80.58 61.73
CA LEU A 253 52.50 81.05 62.35
C LEU A 253 53.07 82.30 61.65
N ARG A 254 52.90 82.42 60.33
CA ARG A 254 53.28 83.61 59.56
C ARG A 254 52.35 84.79 59.87
N GLN A 255 51.06 84.55 59.99
CA GLN A 255 50.03 85.52 60.40
C GLN A 255 50.32 86.00 61.83
N GLU A 256 50.38 85.11 62.83
CA GLU A 256 50.72 85.45 64.22
C GLU A 256 52.04 86.23 64.33
N ARG A 257 53.05 85.86 63.52
CA ARG A 257 54.29 86.64 63.44
C ARG A 257 54.03 88.03 62.90
N VAL A 258 53.33 88.16 61.77
CA VAL A 258 52.99 89.46 61.18
C VAL A 258 52.15 90.29 62.15
N GLU A 259 51.20 89.71 62.87
CA GLU A 259 50.39 90.35 63.91
C GLU A 259 51.23 90.83 65.10
N ARG A 260 52.16 90.01 65.61
CA ARG A 260 53.11 90.43 66.66
C ARG A 260 54.12 91.48 66.16
N GLU A 261 54.45 91.46 64.88
CA GLU A 261 55.37 92.39 64.22
C GLU A 261 54.66 93.73 63.90
N THR A 262 53.39 93.71 63.50
CA THR A 262 52.53 94.91 63.38
C THR A 262 52.11 95.46 64.72
N GLU A 263 51.80 94.65 65.74
CA GLU A 263 51.59 95.11 67.12
C GLU A 263 52.84 95.83 67.64
N ARG A 264 54.04 95.29 67.42
CA ARG A 264 55.30 95.97 67.79
C ARG A 264 55.46 97.28 67.04
N ILE A 265 55.16 97.32 65.74
CA ILE A 265 55.22 98.54 64.92
C ILE A 265 54.18 99.57 65.40
N VAL A 266 52.94 99.16 65.69
CA VAL A 266 51.87 100.00 66.23
C VAL A 266 52.28 100.54 67.59
N ARG A 267 52.67 99.72 68.56
CA ARG A 267 53.16 100.17 69.88
C ARG A 267 54.36 101.11 69.74
N ALA A 268 55.28 100.86 68.80
CA ALA A 268 56.42 101.75 68.52
C ALA A 268 56.00 103.06 67.80
N HIS A 269 54.88 103.09 67.09
CA HIS A 269 54.29 104.30 66.51
C HIS A 269 53.40 105.06 67.51
N GLU A 270 52.75 104.37 68.45
CA GLU A 270 52.07 104.96 69.60
C GLU A 270 53.08 105.59 70.55
N GLN A 271 54.16 104.90 70.92
CA GLN A 271 55.26 105.46 71.71
C GLN A 271 55.90 106.67 71.01
N ARG A 272 56.08 106.66 69.68
CA ARG A 272 56.55 107.84 68.94
C ARG A 272 55.50 108.96 68.88
N ARG A 273 54.21 108.65 68.70
CA ARG A 273 53.12 109.64 68.78
C ARG A 273 53.02 110.25 70.18
N GLU A 274 53.21 109.46 71.22
CA GLU A 274 53.14 109.88 72.61
C GLU A 274 54.37 110.72 73.00
N ALA A 275 55.57 110.32 72.58
CA ALA A 275 56.76 111.16 72.70
C ALA A 275 56.60 112.51 71.95
N VAL A 276 56.01 112.51 70.75
CA VAL A 276 55.72 113.75 70.00
C VAL A 276 54.61 114.58 70.67
N ARG A 277 53.57 113.97 71.23
CA ARG A 277 52.54 114.66 72.05
C ARG A 277 53.16 115.31 73.27
N GLN A 278 54.00 114.57 74.01
CA GLN A 278 54.67 115.06 75.21
C GLN A 278 55.67 116.18 74.87
N HIS A 279 56.42 116.05 73.78
CA HIS A 279 57.31 117.11 73.31
C HIS A 279 56.52 118.36 72.85
N MET A 280 55.41 118.19 72.13
CA MET A 280 54.51 119.30 71.76
C MET A 280 53.80 119.91 72.96
N ALA A 281 53.44 119.14 73.98
CA ALA A 281 52.87 119.63 75.23
C ALA A 281 53.92 120.44 76.03
N HIS A 282 55.16 119.94 76.10
CA HIS A 282 56.28 120.62 76.74
C HIS A 282 56.63 121.93 76.03
N VAL A 283 56.72 121.94 74.69
CA VAL A 283 56.92 123.16 73.90
C VAL A 283 55.73 124.11 74.00
N ARG A 284 54.49 123.61 74.06
CA ARG A 284 53.30 124.45 74.29
C ARG A 284 53.27 125.06 75.69
N ALA A 285 53.73 124.36 76.72
CA ALA A 285 53.83 124.87 78.08
C ALA A 285 54.98 125.89 78.23
N SER A 286 56.19 125.56 77.78
CA SER A 286 57.36 126.45 77.92
C SER A 286 57.21 127.74 77.11
N LEU A 287 56.60 127.70 75.91
CA LEU A 287 56.25 128.90 75.15
C LEU A 287 54.87 129.52 75.54
N ALA A 288 54.20 129.00 76.57
CA ALA A 288 53.10 129.71 77.22
C ALA A 288 53.59 130.52 78.43
N ALA A 289 54.54 129.98 79.19
CA ALA A 289 55.03 130.55 80.45
C ALA A 289 55.84 131.85 80.31
N ILE A 290 56.40 132.15 79.12
CA ILE A 290 57.33 133.28 78.92
C ILE A 290 56.78 134.38 77.98
N THR A 291 55.77 134.11 77.15
CA THR A 291 55.22 135.08 76.18
C THR A 291 53.69 135.09 76.06
N GLY A 292 52.95 134.89 77.17
CA GLY A 292 51.52 135.25 77.28
C GLY A 292 50.57 134.61 76.27
N ARG A 293 50.46 133.27 76.26
CA ARG A 293 49.62 132.50 75.31
C ARG A 293 48.20 132.26 75.84
N GLY A 294 47.18 132.44 75.00
CA GLY A 294 45.81 132.00 75.27
C GLY A 294 44.91 131.84 74.02
N PRO A 295 44.70 130.60 73.51
CA PRO A 295 43.82 130.32 72.37
C PRO A 295 42.63 129.39 72.69
N GLY A 296 41.50 129.58 71.99
CA GLY A 296 40.51 128.52 71.69
C GLY A 296 40.71 128.00 70.24
N GLY A 297 40.08 126.92 69.77
CA GLY A 297 39.00 126.11 70.35
C GLY A 297 37.60 126.65 70.01
N VAL A 298 36.59 125.85 69.61
CA VAL A 298 36.52 124.39 69.32
C VAL A 298 35.39 124.10 68.29
N ASP A 299 35.25 122.83 67.89
CA ASP A 299 34.07 122.07 67.38
C ASP A 299 33.81 122.03 65.85
N ALA A 300 33.37 120.93 65.19
CA ALA A 300 32.56 119.72 65.50
C ALA A 300 31.02 119.94 65.56
N PRO A 301 30.14 118.92 65.35
CA PRO A 301 30.29 117.53 64.86
C PRO A 301 29.66 117.38 63.43
N ASP A 302 28.84 116.41 62.92
CA ASP A 302 28.24 115.12 63.35
C ASP A 302 27.69 114.28 62.13
N GLY A 303 27.19 113.05 62.36
CA GLY A 303 26.32 112.22 61.46
C GLY A 303 27.05 111.23 60.50
N ALA A 304 26.73 109.93 60.34
CA ALA A 304 25.47 109.13 60.26
C ALA A 304 24.73 109.25 58.89
N ASP A 305 24.10 108.24 58.23
CA ASP A 305 24.02 106.74 58.29
C ASP A 305 23.35 106.25 56.95
N GLY A 306 23.11 104.98 56.57
CA GLY A 306 23.30 103.60 57.11
C GLY A 306 22.53 102.55 56.26
N ALA A 307 22.65 101.23 56.56
CA ALA A 307 21.96 100.05 55.92
C ALA A 307 22.31 99.74 54.43
N ASP A 308 22.04 98.59 53.77
CA ASP A 308 21.52 97.22 54.08
C ASP A 308 22.03 96.24 52.95
N GLY A 309 21.67 94.95 52.72
CA GLY A 309 20.78 93.96 53.37
C GLY A 309 20.53 92.70 52.47
N ALA A 310 20.11 91.55 53.06
CA ALA A 310 19.72 90.23 52.43
C ALA A 310 20.81 89.44 51.62
N GLU A 311 20.96 88.09 51.60
CA GLU A 311 20.15 86.86 51.82
C GLU A 311 19.54 86.19 50.55
N GLY A 312 19.58 84.84 50.45
CA GLY A 312 18.72 84.10 49.49
C GLY A 312 19.12 82.70 48.93
N MET A 313 18.93 81.63 49.70
CA MET A 313 18.35 80.29 49.33
C MET A 313 18.87 79.41 48.14
N SER A 314 18.54 78.11 48.22
CA SER A 314 18.84 77.04 47.23
C SER A 314 17.74 76.80 46.17
N GLY A 315 18.10 76.27 44.99
CA GLY A 315 17.16 75.84 43.93
C GLY A 315 17.63 74.62 43.11
N ARG A 316 16.70 73.90 42.45
CA ARG A 316 16.91 72.54 41.87
C ARG A 316 16.40 72.39 40.44
N GLY A 317 17.23 71.86 39.53
CA GLY A 317 16.82 71.07 38.36
C GLY A 317 16.77 71.77 36.99
N GLY A 318 16.69 70.95 35.93
CA GLY A 318 16.33 71.35 34.56
C GLY A 318 17.45 71.23 33.50
N ALA A 319 17.37 70.21 32.64
CA ALA A 319 18.09 70.14 31.36
C ALA A 319 17.43 69.08 30.45
N ASP A 320 16.54 69.50 29.55
CA ASP A 320 15.88 68.64 28.56
C ASP A 320 16.44 68.86 27.15
N GLY A 321 16.47 67.78 26.36
CA GLY A 321 16.30 67.82 24.91
C GLY A 321 17.55 67.87 24.02
N PRO A 322 17.40 67.59 22.71
CA PRO A 322 16.13 67.45 21.98
C PRO A 322 15.77 65.99 21.61
N GLY A 323 14.51 65.78 21.22
CA GLY A 323 14.04 64.56 20.56
C GLY A 323 13.85 64.73 19.04
N GLY A 324 13.57 63.62 18.35
CA GLY A 324 13.22 63.60 16.93
C GLY A 324 12.57 62.27 16.54
N THR A 325 11.25 62.28 16.32
CA THR A 325 10.43 61.06 16.13
C THR A 325 9.78 61.00 14.75
N GLY A 326 9.81 59.81 14.14
CA GLY A 326 9.05 59.45 12.93
C GLY A 326 9.66 58.22 12.24
N GLY A 327 8.90 57.30 11.64
CA GLY A 327 7.44 57.18 11.62
C GLY A 327 6.98 56.33 10.42
N ALA A 328 6.34 55.18 10.68
CA ALA A 328 5.98 54.15 9.68
C ALA A 328 7.22 53.48 9.00
N THR A 329 7.14 52.35 8.29
CA THR A 329 5.99 51.62 7.71
C THR A 329 6.22 50.10 7.66
N VAL A 330 5.14 49.32 7.52
CA VAL A 330 5.06 47.86 7.27
C VAL A 330 4.27 47.68 5.95
N PRO A 331 4.49 46.69 5.04
CA PRO A 331 5.09 45.35 5.22
C PRO A 331 6.17 44.97 4.19
N GLY A 332 6.60 43.69 4.20
CA GLY A 332 7.49 43.11 3.17
C GLY A 332 7.59 41.57 3.23
N GLN A 333 6.50 40.84 2.96
CA GLN A 333 6.60 39.41 2.65
C GLN A 333 7.06 39.20 1.21
N GLY A 334 8.15 38.45 1.02
CA GLY A 334 8.64 38.01 -0.28
C GLY A 334 9.17 36.57 -0.18
N ALA A 335 8.75 35.71 -1.10
CA ALA A 335 9.18 34.32 -1.23
C ALA A 335 10.41 34.22 -2.18
N PRO A 336 11.14 33.09 -2.22
CA PRO A 336 12.37 32.96 -3.01
C PRO A 336 12.05 32.72 -4.51
N PRO A 337 13.05 32.83 -5.42
CA PRO A 337 13.88 31.65 -5.72
C PRO A 337 15.36 31.93 -6.04
N GLU A 338 16.23 31.00 -5.65
CA GLU A 338 17.26 30.35 -6.51
C GLU A 338 17.62 28.98 -5.90
#